data_AF-A0A8S2AW51-F1
#
_entry.id   AF-A0A8S2AW51-F1
#
_cell.length_a   1.000
_cell.length_b   1.000
_cell.length_c   1.000
_cell.angle_alpha   90.00
_cell.angle_beta   90.00
_cell.angle_gamma   90.00
#
_symmetry.space_group_name_H-M   'P 1'
#
loop_
_entity.id
_entity.type
_entity.pdbx_description
1 polymer ?
#
loop_
_entity_poly.entity_id
_entity_poly.type
_entity_poly.pdbx_seq_one_letter_code
_entity_poly.pdbx_strand_id
1 'polypeptide(L)'
;MYLAKMKEMSSSGLPPQAIERLVFVVEGAVTLTNTSSSSKTLTVDSYAYLPPNFHHSLNCVESATLVVFERRYEHLGSHTTELIVGSTDKQPLLETPGEVFELRKLLPVSLAYDFNIHIMDFQPGEFLNVKEVHYNQHGLLLLEGQGIYRLGDNWYPVQAGDVIWMAPFVPQWYAALGKTRIQNKNKQTAEARAWISLVIAERGVNRVSVMAAQNVNIYERLNEAAQVGDIERLYKLIEEDPKILGHFDELPFCETPLHIAAERGQTHFAMELMTLKPSLALKLNPSGFSPMHLALENNHFQTVRGFVAIDSNLVSIKGRGRITPLHYVAQIGHAELLTEFLFACPSSVEDLTIKCETAVHIAVKNHQLLAFKVLWGWVQREHKEEILDWKDEDGNTVFHIAASINQTEVMKLLRRTVKVKAKNLAGKTAMDILQTHQSPRFPKENSPDSTQDNDYNVHAAGQMTMSFNHALLFFIVNGVAFFSSLFVIMILIIGLPMWMVLYGSTAALGIANYASFSDTFPNPNSPFREVAASLLPIAYPVITGFILFPPIVAFFVNRRRRNQVDFPAMYFTPSQGLS
;
A
#
# COMPACT_ATOMS: atom_id res chain seq x y z
N MET A 1 -29.78 17.34 -20.05
CA MET A 1 -30.00 18.80 -19.98
C MET A 1 -30.40 19.30 -21.35
N TYR A 2 -31.39 20.17 -21.45
CA TYR A 2 -31.80 20.80 -22.71
C TYR A 2 -32.49 22.14 -22.47
N LEU A 3 -32.58 22.98 -23.51
CA LEU A 3 -33.35 24.22 -23.48
C LEU A 3 -34.77 23.96 -23.98
N ALA A 4 -35.77 24.35 -23.20
CA ALA A 4 -37.18 24.30 -23.56
C ALA A 4 -37.70 25.71 -23.82
N LYS A 5 -38.09 26.00 -25.06
CA LYS A 5 -38.75 27.24 -25.46
C LYS A 5 -40.26 27.06 -25.38
N MET A 6 -40.88 27.66 -24.38
CA MET A 6 -42.33 27.66 -24.18
C MET A 6 -42.96 28.80 -24.96
N LYS A 7 -44.02 28.48 -25.70
CA LYS A 7 -44.84 29.47 -26.43
C LYS A 7 -45.91 30.06 -25.50
N GLU A 8 -46.53 31.15 -25.96
CA GLU A 8 -47.69 31.75 -25.33
C GLU A 8 -48.77 30.72 -25.02
N MET A 9 -49.35 30.80 -23.82
CA MET A 9 -50.41 29.91 -23.33
C MET A 9 -50.06 28.41 -23.41
N SER A 10 -48.78 28.05 -23.26
CA SER A 10 -48.34 26.65 -23.27
C SER A 10 -48.19 26.06 -21.86
N SER A 11 -48.37 24.74 -21.77
CA SER A 11 -48.23 23.97 -20.54
C SER A 11 -47.25 22.82 -20.73
N SER A 12 -46.48 22.51 -19.70
CA SER A 12 -45.58 21.36 -19.71
C SER A 12 -46.29 20.06 -19.32
N GLY A 13 -45.84 18.95 -19.92
CA GLY A 13 -46.22 17.60 -19.51
C GLY A 13 -45.40 17.10 -18.32
N LEU A 14 -45.92 16.06 -17.64
CA LEU A 14 -45.18 15.34 -16.61
C LEU A 14 -44.00 14.57 -17.21
N PRO A 15 -42.88 14.45 -16.48
CA PRO A 15 -41.82 13.56 -16.88
C PRO A 15 -42.26 12.09 -16.72
N PRO A 16 -41.60 11.14 -17.40
CA PRO A 16 -41.76 9.71 -17.15
C PRO A 16 -41.60 9.33 -15.66
N GLN A 17 -42.12 8.16 -15.28
CA GLN A 17 -41.99 7.66 -13.90
C GLN A 17 -40.53 7.53 -13.46
N ALA A 18 -40.29 7.77 -12.17
CA ALA A 18 -38.98 7.77 -11.51
C ALA A 18 -37.96 8.78 -12.07
N ILE A 19 -38.43 9.84 -12.76
CA ILE A 19 -37.59 10.94 -13.19
C ILE A 19 -37.74 12.12 -12.24
N GLU A 20 -36.61 12.59 -11.72
CA GLU A 20 -36.49 13.89 -11.08
C GLU A 20 -36.21 14.96 -12.14
N ARG A 21 -36.72 16.18 -11.90
CA ARG A 21 -36.65 17.28 -12.86
C ARG A 21 -36.20 18.55 -12.16
N LEU A 22 -35.17 19.19 -12.70
CA LEU A 22 -34.85 20.57 -12.36
C LEU A 22 -35.19 21.49 -13.54
N VAL A 23 -35.79 22.63 -13.21
CA VAL A 23 -36.13 23.70 -14.13
C VAL A 23 -35.45 24.97 -13.66
N PHE A 24 -34.79 25.68 -14.57
CA PHE A 24 -34.20 27.00 -14.34
C PHE A 24 -34.69 27.97 -15.41
N VAL A 25 -35.15 29.15 -15.03
CA VAL A 25 -35.73 30.15 -15.95
C VAL A 25 -34.64 31.08 -16.46
N VAL A 26 -34.38 31.04 -17.77
CA VAL A 26 -33.40 31.92 -18.44
C VAL A 26 -34.08 33.17 -18.99
N GLU A 27 -35.29 33.03 -19.54
CA GLU A 27 -36.06 34.13 -20.09
C GLU A 27 -37.54 33.98 -19.78
N GLY A 28 -38.24 35.09 -19.59
CA GLY A 28 -39.67 35.12 -19.31
C GLY A 28 -40.04 34.70 -17.89
N ALA A 29 -41.26 34.17 -17.73
CA ALA A 29 -41.77 33.67 -16.46
C ALA A 29 -42.68 32.45 -16.67
N VAL A 30 -42.65 31.52 -15.72
CA VAL A 30 -43.51 30.33 -15.72
C VAL A 30 -44.13 30.12 -14.36
N THR A 31 -45.39 29.66 -14.34
CA THR A 31 -46.12 29.35 -13.12
C THR A 31 -46.09 27.85 -12.88
N LEU A 32 -45.42 27.42 -11.82
CA LEU A 32 -45.43 26.05 -11.35
C LEU A 32 -46.70 25.80 -10.53
N THR A 33 -47.47 24.78 -10.93
CA THR A 33 -48.67 24.32 -10.24
C THR A 33 -48.50 22.89 -9.74
N ASN A 34 -48.91 22.62 -8.51
CA ASN A 34 -48.85 21.29 -7.87
C ASN A 34 -50.27 20.76 -7.59
N THR A 35 -50.39 19.45 -7.36
CA THR A 35 -51.59 18.74 -6.89
C THR A 35 -52.28 19.35 -5.68
N SER A 36 -51.54 20.02 -4.79
CA SER A 36 -52.09 20.79 -3.66
C SER A 36 -52.73 22.13 -4.03
N SER A 37 -52.88 22.44 -5.34
CA SER A 37 -53.38 23.71 -5.88
C SER A 37 -52.56 24.97 -5.52
N SER A 38 -51.39 24.80 -4.89
CA SER A 38 -50.45 25.89 -4.67
C SER A 38 -49.73 26.23 -5.97
N SER A 39 -49.84 27.48 -6.43
CA SER A 39 -49.10 28.00 -7.57
C SER A 39 -47.92 28.86 -7.11
N LYS A 40 -46.78 28.74 -7.79
CA LYS A 40 -45.60 29.59 -7.59
C LYS A 40 -45.10 30.11 -8.94
N THR A 41 -44.96 31.42 -9.07
CA THR A 41 -44.39 32.04 -10.26
C THR A 41 -42.87 32.04 -10.16
N LEU A 42 -42.21 31.47 -11.17
CA LEU A 42 -40.76 31.45 -11.36
C LEU A 42 -40.42 32.50 -12.42
N THR A 43 -39.63 33.51 -12.06
CA THR A 43 -39.10 34.53 -12.97
C THR A 43 -37.67 34.18 -13.37
N VAL A 44 -37.06 34.96 -14.26
CA VAL A 44 -35.62 34.85 -14.60
C VAL A 44 -34.77 34.69 -13.33
N ASP A 45 -33.76 33.80 -13.40
CA ASP A 45 -32.87 33.40 -12.29
C ASP A 45 -33.57 32.63 -11.14
N SER A 46 -34.81 32.18 -11.35
CA SER A 46 -35.51 31.26 -10.45
C SER A 46 -35.37 29.82 -10.93
N TYR A 47 -35.37 28.90 -9.97
CA TYR A 47 -35.30 27.47 -10.23
C TYR A 47 -36.27 26.68 -9.37
N ALA A 48 -36.63 25.49 -9.85
CA ALA A 48 -37.40 24.51 -9.12
C ALA A 48 -36.81 23.11 -9.31
N TYR A 49 -36.59 22.40 -8.20
CA TYR A 49 -36.29 20.98 -8.19
C TYR A 49 -37.56 20.20 -7.83
N LEU A 50 -37.90 19.23 -8.66
CA LEU A 50 -39.13 18.44 -8.59
C LEU A 50 -38.72 16.98 -8.32
N PRO A 51 -39.14 16.42 -7.16
CA PRO A 51 -38.87 15.03 -6.80
C PRO A 51 -39.41 14.03 -7.83
N PRO A 52 -38.90 12.77 -7.83
CA PRO A 52 -39.42 11.73 -8.71
C PRO A 52 -40.91 11.48 -8.43
N ASN A 53 -41.68 11.25 -9.50
CA ASN A 53 -43.13 11.01 -9.45
C ASN A 53 -43.96 12.17 -8.85
N PHE A 54 -43.39 13.37 -8.76
CA PHE A 54 -44.09 14.56 -8.29
C PHE A 54 -45.02 15.10 -9.38
N HIS A 55 -46.32 15.13 -9.12
CA HIS A 55 -47.31 15.64 -10.06
C HIS A 55 -47.32 17.17 -10.11
N HIS A 56 -46.84 17.73 -11.21
CA HIS A 56 -46.76 19.18 -11.45
C HIS A 56 -47.10 19.56 -12.89
N SER A 57 -47.38 20.84 -13.11
CA SER A 57 -47.49 21.44 -14.45
C SER A 57 -46.87 22.84 -14.43
N LEU A 58 -46.06 23.16 -15.45
CA LEU A 58 -45.52 24.49 -15.67
C LEU A 58 -46.37 25.16 -16.74
N ASN A 59 -46.98 26.29 -16.39
CA ASN A 59 -47.81 27.07 -17.32
C ASN A 59 -47.10 28.37 -17.66
N CYS A 60 -47.01 28.68 -18.93
CA CYS A 60 -46.47 29.94 -19.42
C CYS A 60 -47.63 30.76 -20.01
N VAL A 61 -47.79 32.00 -19.53
CA VAL A 61 -48.79 32.94 -20.07
C VAL A 61 -48.24 33.58 -21.33
N GLU A 62 -47.03 34.12 -21.26
CA GLU A 62 -46.29 34.69 -22.38
C GLU A 62 -45.33 33.64 -22.99
N SER A 63 -44.14 34.04 -23.44
CA SER A 63 -43.07 33.12 -23.83
C SER A 63 -42.01 33.01 -22.73
N ALA A 64 -41.40 31.84 -22.61
CA ALA A 64 -40.30 31.61 -21.67
C ALA A 64 -39.28 30.62 -22.22
N THR A 65 -38.01 30.82 -21.85
CA THR A 65 -36.92 29.89 -22.14
C THR A 65 -36.45 29.27 -20.82
N LEU A 66 -36.54 27.95 -20.73
CA LEU A 66 -36.17 27.18 -19.55
C LEU A 66 -34.96 26.29 -19.85
N VAL A 67 -34.06 26.15 -18.88
CA VAL A 67 -33.13 25.02 -18.84
C VAL A 67 -33.81 23.92 -18.06
N VAL A 68 -33.92 22.75 -18.69
CA VAL A 68 -34.51 21.58 -18.08
C VAL A 68 -33.45 20.50 -17.96
N PHE A 69 -33.28 20.00 -16.74
CA PHE A 69 -32.45 18.86 -16.43
C PHE A 69 -33.33 17.73 -15.90
N GLU A 70 -33.32 16.59 -16.58
CA GLU A 70 -34.06 15.41 -16.19
C GLU A 70 -33.10 14.24 -16.06
N ARG A 71 -33.33 13.44 -15.01
CA ARG A 71 -32.55 12.24 -14.75
C ARG A 71 -33.42 11.22 -14.03
N ARG A 72 -33.13 9.93 -14.22
CA ARG A 72 -33.72 8.87 -13.40
C ARG A 72 -33.19 8.99 -11.96
N TYR A 73 -34.08 9.12 -11.00
CA TYR A 73 -33.75 9.16 -9.58
C TYR A 73 -33.36 7.76 -9.09
N GLU A 74 -32.29 7.67 -8.31
CA GLU A 74 -31.82 6.44 -7.68
C GLU A 74 -32.20 6.46 -6.20
N HIS A 75 -33.11 5.58 -5.79
CA HIS A 75 -33.61 5.55 -4.42
C HIS A 75 -32.52 5.11 -3.43
N LEU A 76 -32.37 5.87 -2.34
CA LEU A 76 -31.35 5.64 -1.32
C LEU A 76 -31.97 5.36 0.05
N GLY A 77 -32.38 4.11 0.28
CA GLY A 77 -32.96 3.66 1.55
C GLY A 77 -34.20 4.46 1.93
N SER A 78 -34.17 5.10 3.10
CA SER A 78 -35.27 5.92 3.64
C SER A 78 -35.18 7.42 3.27
N HIS A 79 -34.22 7.84 2.44
CA HIS A 79 -34.06 9.25 2.08
C HIS A 79 -34.97 9.63 0.91
N THR A 80 -35.74 10.69 1.09
CA THR A 80 -36.65 11.24 0.08
C THR A 80 -36.31 12.69 -0.20
N THR A 81 -36.36 13.09 -1.48
CA THR A 81 -36.18 14.49 -1.86
C THR A 81 -37.50 15.26 -1.79
N GLU A 82 -37.40 16.56 -1.51
CA GLU A 82 -38.53 17.47 -1.41
C GLU A 82 -38.54 18.49 -2.55
N LEU A 83 -39.72 19.07 -2.82
CA LEU A 83 -39.87 20.19 -3.76
C LEU A 83 -39.06 21.39 -3.25
N ILE A 84 -38.05 21.79 -4.02
CA ILE A 84 -37.31 23.03 -3.76
C ILE A 84 -37.70 24.06 -4.80
N VAL A 85 -38.03 25.26 -4.34
CA VAL A 85 -38.23 26.43 -5.21
C VAL A 85 -37.36 27.55 -4.66
N GLY A 86 -36.45 28.06 -5.49
CA GLY A 86 -35.47 29.05 -5.10
C GLY A 86 -35.18 30.07 -6.20
N SER A 87 -34.37 31.07 -5.86
CA SER A 87 -33.82 32.04 -6.79
C SER A 87 -32.33 32.19 -6.48
N THR A 88 -31.53 32.37 -7.53
CA THR A 88 -30.07 32.47 -7.43
C THR A 88 -29.61 33.59 -6.50
N ASP A 89 -30.29 34.76 -6.55
CA ASP A 89 -29.97 35.93 -5.73
C ASP A 89 -30.14 35.69 -4.22
N LYS A 90 -30.92 34.68 -3.85
CA LYS A 90 -31.16 34.30 -2.45
C LYS A 90 -30.20 33.22 -1.95
N GLN A 91 -29.39 32.63 -2.82
CA GLN A 91 -28.41 31.64 -2.42
C GLN A 91 -27.14 32.31 -1.91
N PRO A 92 -26.54 31.82 -0.81
CA PRO A 92 -25.30 32.36 -0.30
C PRO A 92 -24.17 32.15 -1.30
N LEU A 93 -23.31 33.16 -1.41
CA LEU A 93 -22.02 33.05 -2.07
C LEU A 93 -21.10 32.16 -1.22
N LEU A 94 -20.47 31.18 -1.86
CA LEU A 94 -19.51 30.30 -1.22
C LEU A 94 -18.10 30.76 -1.57
N GLU A 95 -17.27 30.97 -0.56
CA GLU A 95 -15.84 31.23 -0.76
C GLU A 95 -15.16 29.98 -1.31
N THR A 96 -14.40 30.15 -2.38
CA THR A 96 -13.58 29.13 -3.03
C THR A 96 -12.10 29.49 -2.85
N PRO A 97 -11.41 28.94 -1.82
CA PRO A 97 -10.04 29.34 -1.51
C PRO A 97 -9.10 29.12 -2.70
N GLY A 98 -8.50 30.21 -3.17
CA GLY A 98 -7.55 30.15 -4.28
C GLY A 98 -8.18 30.15 -5.67
N GLU A 99 -9.49 30.35 -5.81
CA GLU A 99 -10.16 30.57 -7.10
C GLU A 99 -10.74 31.99 -7.17
N VAL A 100 -10.87 32.52 -8.39
CA VAL A 100 -11.32 33.91 -8.63
C VAL A 100 -12.83 34.03 -8.91
N PHE A 101 -13.51 32.92 -9.18
CA PHE A 101 -14.95 32.93 -9.52
C PHE A 101 -15.85 32.86 -8.29
N GLU A 102 -17.07 33.41 -8.43
CA GLU A 102 -18.13 33.30 -7.43
C GLU A 102 -18.92 32.00 -7.61
N LEU A 103 -19.17 31.24 -6.54
CA LEU A 103 -19.89 29.97 -6.58
C LEU A 103 -21.19 30.02 -5.76
N ARG A 104 -22.30 29.56 -6.35
CA ARG A 104 -23.57 29.30 -5.64
C ARG A 104 -24.05 27.87 -5.87
N LYS A 105 -24.53 27.22 -4.81
CA LYS A 105 -25.17 25.90 -4.88
C LYS A 105 -26.69 26.05 -4.86
N LEU A 106 -27.37 25.39 -5.80
CA LEU A 106 -28.84 25.44 -5.91
C LEU A 106 -29.54 24.31 -5.15
N LEU A 107 -28.84 23.20 -4.88
CA LEU A 107 -29.39 22.05 -4.17
C LEU A 107 -28.72 21.85 -2.81
N PRO A 108 -29.43 21.32 -1.80
CA PRO A 108 -28.84 20.94 -0.51
C PRO A 108 -27.80 19.83 -0.65
N VAL A 109 -26.80 19.84 0.23
CA VAL A 109 -25.74 18.82 0.31
C VAL A 109 -26.16 17.62 1.18
N SER A 110 -27.47 17.34 1.30
CA SER A 110 -27.96 16.22 2.12
C SER A 110 -28.04 14.92 1.32
N LEU A 111 -27.97 13.78 2.01
CA LEU A 111 -27.99 12.43 1.41
C LEU A 111 -29.12 12.16 0.43
N ALA A 112 -30.25 12.85 0.55
CA ALA A 112 -31.37 12.69 -0.35
C ALA A 112 -31.03 13.14 -1.79
N TYR A 113 -30.08 14.07 -1.95
CA TYR A 113 -29.68 14.63 -3.24
C TYR A 113 -28.33 14.03 -3.66
N ASP A 114 -28.32 13.20 -4.71
CA ASP A 114 -27.13 12.53 -5.28
C ASP A 114 -26.57 13.26 -6.51
N PHE A 115 -26.96 14.52 -6.70
CA PHE A 115 -26.37 15.44 -7.65
C PHE A 115 -26.42 16.87 -7.13
N ASN A 116 -25.50 17.71 -7.59
CA ASN A 116 -25.45 19.12 -7.26
C ASN A 116 -25.60 19.95 -8.53
N ILE A 117 -26.23 21.11 -8.37
CA ILE A 117 -26.27 22.14 -9.42
C ILE A 117 -25.61 23.39 -8.89
N HIS A 118 -24.62 23.87 -9.64
CA HIS A 118 -23.86 25.06 -9.33
C HIS A 118 -24.14 26.17 -10.35
N ILE A 119 -24.14 27.41 -9.88
CA ILE A 119 -23.97 28.61 -10.71
C ILE A 119 -22.56 29.12 -10.38
N MET A 120 -21.67 29.18 -11.38
CA MET A 120 -20.36 29.82 -11.25
C MET A 120 -20.36 31.10 -12.06
N ASP A 121 -19.89 32.21 -11.49
CA ASP A 121 -19.78 33.49 -12.17
C ASP A 121 -18.32 33.91 -12.30
N PHE A 122 -17.88 34.17 -13.54
CA PHE A 122 -16.56 34.70 -13.86
C PHE A 122 -16.66 36.14 -14.37
N GLN A 123 -15.78 37.03 -13.90
CA GLN A 123 -15.55 38.34 -14.51
C GLN A 123 -14.73 38.19 -15.80
N PRO A 124 -14.79 39.16 -16.73
CA PRO A 124 -14.02 39.09 -17.96
C PRO A 124 -12.52 39.12 -17.68
N GLY A 125 -11.79 38.17 -18.25
CA GLY A 125 -10.37 38.00 -18.00
C GLY A 125 -10.03 37.09 -16.81
N GLU A 126 -11.03 36.66 -16.03
CA GLU A 126 -10.84 35.61 -15.03
C GLU A 126 -10.75 34.23 -15.69
N PHE A 127 -10.01 33.35 -15.03
CA PHE A 127 -9.78 31.99 -15.47
C PHE A 127 -9.56 31.09 -14.25
N LEU A 128 -9.78 29.79 -14.44
CA LEU A 128 -9.48 28.79 -13.41
C LEU A 128 -7.98 28.77 -13.12
N ASN A 129 -7.57 28.85 -11.86
CA ASN A 129 -6.14 28.98 -11.55
C ASN A 129 -5.34 27.71 -11.85
N VAL A 130 -6.01 26.56 -11.88
CA VAL A 130 -5.42 25.25 -12.15
C VAL A 130 -6.14 24.54 -13.29
N LYS A 131 -5.43 23.62 -13.96
CA LYS A 131 -6.06 22.64 -14.83
C LYS A 131 -6.73 21.59 -13.95
N GLU A 132 -8.04 21.61 -13.91
CA GLU A 132 -8.82 20.74 -13.05
C GLU A 132 -9.11 19.41 -13.73
N VAL A 133 -9.37 18.38 -12.92
CA VAL A 133 -9.78 17.06 -13.37
C VAL A 133 -10.86 16.59 -12.41
N HIS A 134 -12.10 16.43 -12.89
CA HIS A 134 -13.19 15.97 -12.04
C HIS A 134 -13.37 14.47 -12.16
N TYR A 135 -13.54 13.79 -11.02
CA TYR A 135 -13.96 12.38 -10.98
C TYR A 135 -15.40 12.22 -11.50
N ASN A 136 -16.26 13.20 -11.25
CA ASN A 136 -17.67 13.12 -11.62
C ASN A 136 -17.86 13.45 -13.12
N GLN A 137 -18.72 12.67 -13.77
CA GLN A 137 -19.33 13.14 -15.00
C GLN A 137 -20.19 14.36 -14.68
N HIS A 138 -20.02 15.40 -15.47
CA HIS A 138 -20.79 16.63 -15.32
C HIS A 138 -20.98 17.31 -16.66
N GLY A 139 -22.03 18.10 -16.72
CA GLY A 139 -22.34 18.94 -17.87
C GLY A 139 -22.48 20.37 -17.43
N LEU A 140 -22.21 21.26 -18.37
CA LEU A 140 -22.37 22.68 -18.18
C LEU A 140 -23.11 23.33 -19.35
N LEU A 141 -23.81 24.42 -19.06
CA LEU A 141 -24.41 25.31 -20.04
C LEU A 141 -23.90 26.73 -19.75
N LEU A 142 -23.34 27.39 -20.77
CA LEU A 142 -23.01 28.80 -20.68
C LEU A 142 -24.30 29.62 -20.80
N LEU A 143 -24.71 30.30 -19.73
CA LEU A 143 -25.90 31.15 -19.76
C LEU A 143 -25.63 32.48 -20.47
N GLU A 144 -24.46 33.08 -20.23
CA GLU A 144 -24.09 34.39 -20.77
C GLU A 144 -22.58 34.45 -21.10
N GLY A 145 -22.20 35.39 -21.99
CA GLY A 145 -20.80 35.68 -22.32
C GLY A 145 -20.15 34.74 -23.33
N GLN A 146 -18.81 34.76 -23.38
CA GLN A 146 -17.99 33.92 -24.24
C GLN A 146 -16.65 33.61 -23.56
N GLY A 147 -15.94 32.60 -24.02
CA GLY A 147 -14.68 32.19 -23.41
C GLY A 147 -13.91 31.19 -24.24
N ILE A 148 -12.81 30.71 -23.67
CA ILE A 148 -12.09 29.55 -24.18
C ILE A 148 -12.17 28.45 -23.13
N TYR A 149 -12.58 27.28 -23.56
CA TYR A 149 -12.59 26.07 -22.75
C TYR A 149 -11.53 25.10 -23.27
N ARG A 150 -10.66 24.61 -22.40
CA ARG A 150 -9.74 23.52 -22.70
C ARG A 150 -10.39 22.22 -22.27
N LEU A 151 -10.46 21.24 -23.16
CA LEU A 151 -10.91 19.87 -22.86
C LEU A 151 -9.87 18.88 -23.37
N GLY A 152 -9.27 18.11 -22.48
CA GLY A 152 -8.12 17.27 -22.81
C GLY A 152 -6.97 18.15 -23.31
N ASP A 153 -6.48 17.88 -24.51
CA ASP A 153 -5.40 18.66 -25.14
C ASP A 153 -5.88 19.70 -26.16
N ASN A 154 -7.19 19.83 -26.34
CA ASN A 154 -7.80 20.73 -27.33
C ASN A 154 -8.41 21.97 -26.68
N TRP A 155 -8.46 23.06 -27.46
CA TRP A 155 -9.00 24.35 -27.06
C TRP A 155 -10.24 24.68 -27.90
N TYR A 156 -11.32 25.05 -27.22
CA TYR A 156 -12.62 25.30 -27.83
C TYR A 156 -13.07 26.72 -27.49
N PRO A 157 -13.30 27.59 -28.49
CA PRO A 157 -14.03 28.82 -28.24
C PRO A 157 -15.49 28.48 -27.91
N VAL A 158 -16.03 29.09 -26.86
CA VAL A 158 -17.38 28.83 -26.35
C VAL A 158 -18.14 30.13 -26.11
N GLN A 159 -19.46 30.11 -26.27
CA GLN A 159 -20.34 31.26 -26.12
C GLN A 159 -21.66 30.90 -25.43
N ALA A 160 -22.43 31.91 -25.04
CA ALA A 160 -23.76 31.74 -24.45
C ALA A 160 -24.65 30.83 -25.31
N GLY A 161 -25.27 29.85 -24.66
CA GLY A 161 -26.07 28.79 -25.30
C GLY A 161 -25.30 27.50 -25.59
N ASP A 162 -23.96 27.51 -25.53
CA ASP A 162 -23.16 26.30 -25.71
C ASP A 162 -23.30 25.37 -24.50
N VAL A 163 -23.48 24.08 -24.81
CA VAL A 163 -23.55 22.99 -23.83
C VAL A 163 -22.30 22.13 -23.98
N ILE A 164 -21.62 21.88 -22.88
CA ILE A 164 -20.44 21.01 -22.83
C ILE A 164 -20.77 19.87 -21.88
N TRP A 165 -20.51 18.65 -22.32
CA TRP A 165 -20.66 17.45 -21.50
C TRP A 165 -19.32 16.74 -21.40
N MET A 166 -18.88 16.46 -20.18
CA MET A 166 -17.53 15.98 -19.92
C MET A 166 -17.58 14.61 -19.24
N ALA A 167 -16.78 13.69 -19.77
CA ALA A 167 -16.55 12.40 -19.13
C ALA A 167 -15.69 12.58 -17.86
N PRO A 168 -15.72 11.58 -16.95
CA PRO A 168 -14.77 11.52 -15.84
C PRO A 168 -13.32 11.68 -16.29
N PHE A 169 -12.54 12.37 -15.48
CA PHE A 169 -11.10 12.58 -15.64
C PHE A 169 -10.65 13.35 -16.88
N VAL A 170 -11.56 14.05 -17.58
CA VAL A 170 -11.16 14.96 -18.65
C VAL A 170 -10.47 16.18 -18.04
N PRO A 171 -9.18 16.46 -18.36
CA PRO A 171 -8.53 17.68 -17.93
C PRO A 171 -9.22 18.89 -18.53
N GLN A 172 -9.60 19.83 -17.67
CA GLN A 172 -10.37 21.00 -18.04
C GLN A 172 -9.75 22.29 -17.53
N TRP A 173 -10.02 23.37 -18.26
CA TRP A 173 -9.63 24.72 -17.86
C TRP A 173 -10.50 25.72 -18.61
N TYR A 174 -10.90 26.79 -17.95
CA TYR A 174 -11.76 27.80 -18.53
C TYR A 174 -11.18 29.19 -18.34
N ALA A 175 -11.30 30.03 -19.37
CA ALA A 175 -11.11 31.47 -19.27
C ALA A 175 -12.29 32.22 -19.88
N ALA A 176 -12.79 33.17 -19.11
CA ALA A 176 -13.80 34.13 -19.56
C ALA A 176 -13.16 35.15 -20.50
N LEU A 177 -13.70 35.28 -21.71
CA LEU A 177 -13.26 36.25 -22.71
C LEU A 177 -14.36 37.25 -23.02
N GLY A 178 -13.97 38.49 -23.29
CA GLY A 178 -14.90 39.54 -23.74
C GLY A 178 -14.68 40.85 -23.02
N LYS A 179 -15.29 41.91 -23.55
CA LYS A 179 -15.23 43.27 -22.98
C LYS A 179 -16.58 43.74 -22.42
N THR A 180 -17.68 43.11 -22.82
CA THR A 180 -19.06 43.52 -22.50
C THR A 180 -20.04 42.35 -22.68
N ARG A 181 -21.11 42.35 -21.88
CA ARG A 181 -22.26 41.42 -21.95
C ARG A 181 -22.90 41.45 -23.34
N ILE A 182 -23.28 40.29 -23.89
CA ILE A 182 -24.25 40.22 -25.00
C ILE A 182 -25.60 40.60 -24.38
N GLN A 183 -26.03 41.86 -24.55
CA GLN A 183 -27.27 42.39 -23.99
C GLN A 183 -28.48 41.58 -24.46
N ASN A 184 -29.13 40.89 -23.52
CA ASN A 184 -30.54 40.57 -23.65
C ASN A 184 -31.36 41.83 -23.28
N LYS A 185 -32.25 42.27 -24.18
CA LYS A 185 -32.80 43.64 -24.26
C LYS A 185 -33.64 44.15 -23.06
N ASN A 186 -33.81 43.40 -21.97
CA ASN A 186 -34.87 43.68 -20.98
C ASN A 186 -34.44 43.97 -19.52
N LYS A 187 -33.16 44.22 -19.20
CA LYS A 187 -32.78 44.72 -17.86
C LYS A 187 -32.08 46.09 -17.94
N GLN A 188 -32.88 47.16 -17.84
CA GLN A 188 -32.42 48.51 -17.51
C GLN A 188 -32.17 48.61 -15.99
N THR A 189 -31.04 48.12 -15.53
CA THR A 189 -30.42 48.64 -14.29
C THR A 189 -28.92 48.51 -14.43
N ALA A 190 -28.28 49.66 -14.31
CA ALA A 190 -26.86 49.88 -14.46
C ALA A 190 -26.06 49.18 -13.35
N GLU A 191 -25.20 48.26 -13.77
CA GLU A 191 -23.81 48.08 -13.34
C GLU A 191 -23.25 47.02 -14.29
N ALA A 192 -22.20 47.34 -15.04
CA ALA A 192 -21.63 46.44 -16.04
C ALA A 192 -20.91 45.27 -15.34
N ARG A 193 -21.70 44.33 -14.85
CA ARG A 193 -21.29 43.05 -14.28
C ARG A 193 -21.30 42.04 -15.42
N ALA A 194 -20.15 41.86 -16.08
CA ALA A 194 -20.02 40.88 -17.15
C ALA A 194 -19.72 39.52 -16.51
N TRP A 195 -20.77 38.73 -16.29
CA TRP A 195 -20.72 37.49 -15.51
C TRP A 195 -20.99 36.34 -16.47
N ILE A 196 -20.14 35.32 -16.44
CA ILE A 196 -20.40 34.06 -17.16
C ILE A 196 -20.96 33.08 -16.16
N SER A 197 -22.29 32.94 -16.15
CA SER A 197 -22.97 31.98 -15.29
C SER A 197 -22.97 30.59 -15.92
N LEU A 198 -22.31 29.65 -15.25
CA LEU A 198 -22.21 28.27 -15.68
C LEU A 198 -23.15 27.40 -14.85
N VAL A 199 -24.15 26.76 -15.47
CA VAL A 199 -24.98 25.77 -14.76
C VAL A 199 -24.28 24.43 -14.82
N ILE A 200 -23.57 24.03 -13.77
CA ILE A 200 -22.94 22.71 -13.71
C ILE A 200 -23.86 21.74 -12.98
N ALA A 201 -24.29 20.69 -13.65
CA ALA A 201 -24.93 19.54 -13.01
C ALA A 201 -23.88 18.45 -12.80
N GLU A 202 -23.41 18.29 -11.57
CA GLU A 202 -22.48 17.24 -11.19
C GLU A 202 -23.21 16.12 -10.49
N ARG A 203 -22.88 14.86 -10.80
CA ARG A 203 -23.27 13.75 -9.92
C ARG A 203 -22.52 13.88 -8.59
N GLY A 204 -23.07 14.71 -7.72
CA GLY A 204 -22.77 14.84 -6.31
C GLY A 204 -22.82 13.47 -5.66
N VAL A 205 -21.66 12.88 -5.50
CA VAL A 205 -21.45 11.79 -4.59
C VAL A 205 -21.67 12.34 -3.17
N ASN A 206 -22.93 12.48 -2.74
CA ASN A 206 -23.32 12.36 -1.33
C ASN A 206 -23.19 10.89 -0.90
N ARG A 207 -22.16 10.21 -1.40
CA ARG A 207 -21.68 9.00 -0.79
C ARG A 207 -20.78 9.35 0.42
N VAL A 208 -20.53 10.61 0.78
CA VAL A 208 -19.85 10.89 2.07
C VAL A 208 -20.62 10.32 3.27
N SER A 209 -21.93 10.06 3.19
CA SER A 209 -22.64 9.31 4.24
C SER A 209 -23.32 8.00 3.82
N VAL A 210 -23.36 7.65 2.52
CA VAL A 210 -23.68 6.27 2.08
C VAL A 210 -22.48 5.47 1.59
N MET A 211 -21.45 6.07 0.98
CA MET A 211 -20.09 5.48 0.94
C MET A 211 -19.40 5.56 2.31
N ALA A 212 -19.69 6.47 3.25
CA ALA A 212 -19.19 6.22 4.61
C ALA A 212 -19.85 4.98 5.26
N ALA A 213 -20.92 4.41 4.68
CA ALA A 213 -21.43 3.11 5.08
C ALA A 213 -20.98 1.97 4.14
N GLN A 214 -20.92 2.19 2.81
CA GLN A 214 -20.51 1.20 1.80
C GLN A 214 -19.00 1.17 1.51
N ASN A 215 -18.28 2.30 1.54
CA ASN A 215 -16.82 2.35 1.51
C ASN A 215 -16.21 1.97 2.85
N VAL A 216 -16.81 2.34 3.99
CA VAL A 216 -16.40 1.71 5.27
C VAL A 216 -16.54 0.21 5.14
N ASN A 217 -17.63 -0.27 4.53
CA ASN A 217 -17.80 -1.70 4.24
C ASN A 217 -16.77 -2.26 3.24
N ILE A 218 -16.42 -1.59 2.13
CA ILE A 218 -15.43 -2.14 1.17
C ILE A 218 -14.00 -2.16 1.74
N TYR A 219 -13.59 -1.12 2.47
CA TYR A 219 -12.29 -1.07 3.13
C TYR A 219 -12.25 -2.01 4.34
N GLU A 220 -13.35 -2.17 5.08
CA GLU A 220 -13.48 -3.23 6.10
C GLU A 220 -13.38 -4.62 5.47
N ARG A 221 -14.08 -4.89 4.35
CA ARG A 221 -13.96 -6.16 3.61
C ARG A 221 -12.56 -6.40 3.08
N LEU A 222 -11.84 -5.36 2.67
CA LEU A 222 -10.44 -5.44 2.25
C LEU A 222 -9.52 -5.70 3.44
N ASN A 223 -9.78 -5.06 4.57
CA ASN A 223 -9.06 -5.30 5.83
C ASN A 223 -9.32 -6.71 6.37
N GLU A 224 -10.54 -7.23 6.28
CA GLU A 224 -10.89 -8.62 6.59
C GLU A 224 -10.15 -9.59 5.67
N ALA A 225 -10.13 -9.31 4.35
CA ALA A 225 -9.38 -10.12 3.39
C ALA A 225 -7.88 -10.13 3.73
N ALA A 226 -7.33 -8.97 4.14
CA ALA A 226 -5.95 -8.85 4.60
C ALA A 226 -5.67 -9.57 5.92
N GLN A 227 -6.64 -9.58 6.83
CA GLN A 227 -6.53 -10.27 8.11
C GLN A 227 -6.49 -11.79 7.93
N VAL A 228 -7.30 -12.32 7.01
CA VAL A 228 -7.39 -13.75 6.70
C VAL A 228 -6.33 -14.20 5.68
N GLY A 229 -5.83 -13.29 4.83
CA GLY A 229 -4.89 -13.58 3.74
C GLY A 229 -5.56 -14.07 2.46
N ASP A 230 -6.81 -13.68 2.19
CA ASP A 230 -7.62 -14.15 1.06
C ASP A 230 -7.35 -13.35 -0.22
N ILE A 231 -6.49 -13.89 -1.08
CA ILE A 231 -6.09 -13.27 -2.36
C ILE A 231 -7.25 -13.26 -3.36
N GLU A 232 -8.12 -14.27 -3.38
CA GLU A 232 -9.27 -14.27 -4.30
C GLU A 232 -10.25 -13.15 -3.96
N ARG A 233 -10.49 -12.92 -2.66
CA ARG A 233 -11.32 -11.82 -2.19
C ARG A 233 -10.68 -10.46 -2.49
N LEU A 234 -9.36 -10.34 -2.43
CA LEU A 234 -8.64 -9.13 -2.89
C LEU A 234 -8.95 -8.83 -4.35
N TYR A 235 -8.84 -9.81 -5.26
CA TYR A 235 -9.12 -9.58 -6.68
C TYR A 235 -10.60 -9.28 -6.95
N LYS A 236 -11.54 -9.94 -6.25
CA LYS A 236 -12.96 -9.57 -6.33
C LYS A 236 -13.22 -8.13 -5.91
N LEU A 237 -12.55 -7.66 -4.86
CA LEU A 237 -12.66 -6.27 -4.40
C LEU A 237 -12.01 -5.28 -5.38
N ILE A 238 -10.94 -5.68 -6.08
CA ILE A 238 -10.33 -4.89 -7.16
C ILE A 238 -11.23 -4.85 -8.40
N GLU A 239 -11.95 -5.93 -8.71
CA GLU A 239 -12.98 -5.95 -9.76
C GLU A 239 -14.16 -5.02 -9.41
N GLU A 240 -14.58 -5.00 -8.14
CA GLU A 240 -15.62 -4.10 -7.64
C GLU A 240 -15.18 -2.62 -7.66
N ASP A 241 -13.93 -2.31 -7.24
CA ASP A 241 -13.33 -0.98 -7.33
C ASP A 241 -11.84 -1.05 -7.74
N PRO A 242 -11.52 -0.76 -9.03
CA PRO A 242 -10.15 -0.77 -9.52
C PRO A 242 -9.20 0.22 -8.84
N LYS A 243 -9.73 1.26 -8.16
CA LYS A 243 -8.93 2.28 -7.48
C LYS A 243 -8.79 2.05 -5.97
N ILE A 244 -9.31 0.95 -5.45
CA ILE A 244 -9.37 0.66 -4.01
C ILE A 244 -8.01 0.77 -3.30
N LEU A 245 -6.90 0.38 -3.96
CA LEU A 245 -5.55 0.48 -3.41
C LEU A 245 -4.95 1.89 -3.53
N GLY A 246 -5.41 2.70 -4.48
CA GLY A 246 -4.91 4.06 -4.71
C GLY A 246 -5.30 5.04 -3.61
N HIS A 247 -6.44 4.80 -2.95
CA HIS A 247 -6.94 5.65 -1.87
C HIS A 247 -5.94 5.82 -0.72
N PHE A 248 -5.19 4.76 -0.38
CA PHE A 248 -4.20 4.81 0.71
C PHE A 248 -2.99 5.70 0.40
N ASP A 249 -2.74 6.03 -0.87
CA ASP A 249 -1.68 6.97 -1.23
C ASP A 249 -2.05 8.42 -0.90
N GLU A 250 -3.35 8.76 -0.95
CA GLU A 250 -3.88 10.10 -0.70
C GLU A 250 -3.74 10.51 0.78
N LEU A 251 -3.74 9.53 1.69
CA LEU A 251 -3.63 9.75 3.12
C LEU A 251 -2.17 9.74 3.59
N PRO A 252 -1.69 10.77 4.31
CA PRO A 252 -0.30 10.83 4.77
C PRO A 252 0.01 9.76 5.83
N PHE A 253 -0.92 9.53 6.76
CA PHE A 253 -0.86 8.48 7.77
C PHE A 253 -2.17 7.69 7.75
N CYS A 254 -2.11 6.39 7.48
CA CYS A 254 -3.28 5.53 7.48
C CYS A 254 -2.88 4.07 7.78
N GLU A 255 -3.78 3.33 8.41
CA GLU A 255 -3.65 1.88 8.54
C GLU A 255 -4.01 1.27 7.18
N THR A 256 -3.04 0.63 6.51
CA THR A 256 -3.25 0.03 5.19
C THR A 256 -3.50 -1.48 5.31
N PRO A 257 -4.14 -2.12 4.31
CA PRO A 257 -4.28 -3.58 4.28
C PRO A 257 -2.94 -4.31 4.38
N LEU A 258 -1.85 -3.69 3.91
CA LEU A 258 -0.51 -4.25 4.02
C LEU A 258 0.00 -4.22 5.48
N HIS A 259 -0.36 -3.22 6.28
CA HIS A 259 -0.05 -3.22 7.72
C HIS A 259 -0.75 -4.38 8.44
N ILE A 260 -2.05 -4.58 8.17
CA ILE A 260 -2.85 -5.65 8.77
C ILE A 260 -2.30 -7.04 8.36
N ALA A 261 -2.02 -7.23 7.07
CA ALA A 261 -1.44 -8.47 6.57
C ALA A 261 -0.06 -8.76 7.19
N ALA A 262 0.75 -7.71 7.38
CA ALA A 262 2.06 -7.81 8.02
C ALA A 262 1.96 -8.15 9.53
N GLU A 263 1.05 -7.49 10.25
CA GLU A 263 0.76 -7.75 11.66
C GLU A 263 0.27 -9.17 11.90
N ARG A 264 -0.52 -9.73 10.97
CA ARG A 264 -1.09 -11.09 11.04
C ARG A 264 -0.18 -12.17 10.45
N GLY A 265 0.91 -11.79 9.78
CA GLY A 265 1.83 -12.74 9.16
C GLY A 265 1.32 -13.37 7.86
N GLN A 266 0.38 -12.72 7.17
CA GLN A 266 -0.18 -13.20 5.90
C GLN A 266 0.79 -12.94 4.75
N THR A 267 1.90 -13.70 4.71
CA THR A 267 3.02 -13.48 3.78
C THR A 267 2.57 -13.40 2.32
N HIS A 268 1.79 -14.35 1.83
CA HIS A 268 1.46 -14.42 0.40
C HIS A 268 0.58 -13.24 -0.03
N PHE A 269 -0.41 -12.91 0.80
CA PHE A 269 -1.27 -11.76 0.59
C PHE A 269 -0.49 -10.44 0.64
N ALA A 270 0.44 -10.29 1.58
CA ALA A 270 1.28 -9.11 1.71
C ALA A 270 2.21 -8.92 0.51
N MET A 271 2.78 -10.01 -0.02
CA MET A 271 3.62 -10.01 -1.22
C MET A 271 2.84 -9.66 -2.48
N GLU A 272 1.60 -10.16 -2.58
CA GLU A 272 0.70 -9.82 -3.68
C GLU A 272 0.34 -8.33 -3.66
N LEU A 273 -0.04 -7.80 -2.49
CA LEU A 273 -0.30 -6.36 -2.29
C LEU A 273 0.90 -5.48 -2.65
N MET A 274 2.11 -5.88 -2.26
CA MET A 274 3.33 -5.14 -2.60
C MET A 274 3.61 -5.17 -4.10
N THR A 275 3.28 -6.26 -4.79
CA THR A 275 3.43 -6.39 -6.24
C THR A 275 2.43 -5.51 -6.97
N LEU A 276 1.18 -5.47 -6.50
CA LEU A 276 0.10 -4.64 -7.06
C LEU A 276 0.31 -3.14 -6.76
N LYS A 277 0.77 -2.80 -5.56
CA LYS A 277 0.93 -1.43 -5.09
C LYS A 277 2.14 -1.26 -4.14
N PRO A 278 3.37 -1.10 -4.67
CA PRO A 278 4.59 -0.98 -3.86
C PRO A 278 4.59 0.21 -2.89
N SER A 279 3.90 1.30 -3.21
CA SER A 279 3.87 2.52 -2.38
C SER A 279 3.31 2.26 -0.97
N LEU A 280 2.48 1.24 -0.79
CA LEU A 280 1.92 0.87 0.51
C LEU A 280 2.99 0.40 1.50
N ALA A 281 4.11 -0.15 1.02
CA ALA A 281 5.20 -0.61 1.88
C ALA A 281 5.96 0.54 2.57
N LEU A 282 5.89 1.75 1.98
CA LEU A 282 6.54 2.95 2.49
C LEU A 282 5.65 3.77 3.44
N LYS A 283 4.35 3.45 3.53
CA LYS A 283 3.40 4.18 4.37
C LYS A 283 3.63 3.87 5.84
N LEU A 284 3.38 4.87 6.68
CA LEU A 284 3.36 4.74 8.13
C LEU A 284 1.91 4.80 8.63
N ASN A 285 1.58 3.95 9.57
CA ASN A 285 0.31 4.01 10.26
C ASN A 285 0.26 5.16 11.29
N PRO A 286 -0.89 5.45 11.92
CA PRO A 286 -1.01 6.52 12.92
C PRO A 286 -0.10 6.35 14.14
N SER A 287 0.32 5.12 14.45
CA SER A 287 1.31 4.81 15.50
C SER A 287 2.75 5.07 15.05
N GLY A 288 2.97 5.39 13.78
CA GLY A 288 4.28 5.68 13.18
C GLY A 288 5.07 4.45 12.76
N PHE A 289 4.43 3.29 12.58
CA PHE A 289 5.06 2.05 12.14
C PHE A 289 4.78 1.79 10.67
N SER A 290 5.77 1.24 9.94
CA SER A 290 5.55 0.70 8.59
C SER A 290 5.09 -0.76 8.67
N PRO A 291 4.60 -1.36 7.57
CA PRO A 291 4.24 -2.78 7.57
C PRO A 291 5.39 -3.69 8.00
N MET A 292 6.63 -3.38 7.59
CA MET A 292 7.81 -4.14 7.99
C MET A 292 8.07 -4.08 9.51
N HIS A 293 7.80 -2.94 10.16
CA HIS A 293 7.91 -2.83 11.62
C HIS A 293 6.90 -3.73 12.34
N LEU A 294 5.65 -3.74 11.88
CA LEU A 294 4.59 -4.57 12.49
C LEU A 294 4.86 -6.08 12.32
N ALA A 295 5.39 -6.49 11.16
CA ALA A 295 5.81 -7.87 10.95
C ALA A 295 6.96 -8.27 11.89
N LEU A 296 7.91 -7.37 12.16
CA LEU A 296 9.00 -7.61 13.10
C LEU A 296 8.51 -7.68 14.55
N GLU A 297 7.62 -6.77 14.96
CA GLU A 297 7.01 -6.75 16.30
C GLU A 297 6.25 -8.04 16.62
N ASN A 298 5.59 -8.62 15.61
CA ASN A 298 4.83 -9.87 15.74
C ASN A 298 5.64 -11.13 15.34
N ASN A 299 6.95 -11.02 15.16
CA ASN A 299 7.87 -12.14 14.83
C ASN A 299 7.54 -12.88 13.50
N HIS A 300 6.92 -12.20 12.54
CA HIS A 300 6.59 -12.75 11.22
C HIS A 300 7.78 -12.65 10.24
N PHE A 301 8.89 -13.32 10.57
CA PHE A 301 10.16 -13.21 9.82
C PHE A 301 10.06 -13.63 8.36
N GLN A 302 9.17 -14.57 8.01
CA GLN A 302 8.96 -14.97 6.61
C GLN A 302 8.36 -13.83 5.75
N THR A 303 7.43 -13.05 6.32
CA THR A 303 6.89 -11.84 5.68
C THR A 303 7.96 -10.78 5.52
N VAL A 304 8.81 -10.59 6.55
CA VAL A 304 9.93 -9.66 6.49
C VAL A 304 10.94 -10.03 5.39
N ARG A 305 11.31 -11.30 5.28
CA ARG A 305 12.17 -11.82 4.20
C ARG A 305 11.55 -11.59 2.83
N GLY A 306 10.24 -11.80 2.71
CA GLY A 306 9.49 -11.47 1.50
C GLY A 306 9.59 -10.00 1.12
N PHE A 307 9.38 -9.10 2.09
CA PHE A 307 9.46 -7.65 1.86
C PHE A 307 10.86 -7.23 1.38
N VAL A 308 11.92 -7.74 2.01
CA VAL A 308 13.32 -7.47 1.60
C VAL A 308 13.61 -8.01 0.21
N ALA A 309 13.03 -9.15 -0.17
CA ALA A 309 13.21 -9.72 -1.51
C ALA A 309 12.55 -8.87 -2.61
N ILE A 310 11.46 -8.14 -2.32
CA ILE A 310 10.83 -7.21 -3.27
C ILE A 310 11.58 -5.87 -3.29
N ASP A 311 11.83 -5.27 -2.12
CA ASP A 311 12.50 -3.98 -2.01
C ASP A 311 13.45 -3.95 -0.80
N SER A 312 14.75 -3.98 -1.09
CA SER A 312 15.81 -3.94 -0.08
C SER A 312 15.91 -2.59 0.65
N ASN A 313 15.38 -1.51 0.08
CA ASN A 313 15.41 -0.19 0.71
C ASN A 313 14.51 -0.10 1.94
N LEU A 314 13.54 -1.01 2.07
CA LEU A 314 12.65 -1.07 3.24
C LEU A 314 13.41 -1.29 4.55
N VAL A 315 14.62 -1.88 4.50
CA VAL A 315 15.48 -2.09 5.68
C VAL A 315 15.87 -0.77 6.37
N SER A 316 15.94 0.34 5.63
CA SER A 316 16.30 1.68 6.13
C SER A 316 15.09 2.60 6.37
N ILE A 317 13.86 2.08 6.26
CA ILE A 317 12.66 2.89 6.46
C ILE A 317 12.57 3.41 7.89
N LYS A 318 12.30 4.71 8.06
CA LYS A 318 12.30 5.38 9.37
C LYS A 318 10.88 5.45 9.91
N GLY A 319 10.60 4.64 10.92
CA GLY A 319 9.35 4.68 11.68
C GLY A 319 9.39 5.69 12.83
N ARG A 320 8.57 5.44 13.84
CA ARG A 320 8.47 6.24 15.07
C ARG A 320 9.84 6.39 15.73
N GLY A 321 10.24 7.63 16.01
CA GLY A 321 11.53 7.93 16.62
C GLY A 321 12.74 7.68 15.70
N ARG A 322 12.55 7.67 14.37
CA ARG A 322 13.57 7.29 13.39
C ARG A 322 14.15 5.88 13.60
N ILE A 323 13.42 5.02 14.30
CA ILE A 323 13.80 3.62 14.42
C ILE A 323 13.62 2.97 13.05
N THR A 324 14.62 2.19 12.62
CA THR A 324 14.57 1.43 11.36
C THR A 324 14.36 -0.05 11.65
N PRO A 325 13.92 -0.85 10.66
CA PRO A 325 13.85 -2.30 10.80
C PRO A 325 15.16 -2.94 11.27
N LEU A 326 16.32 -2.45 10.82
CA LEU A 326 17.63 -2.92 11.32
C LEU A 326 17.79 -2.73 12.84
N HIS A 327 17.41 -1.56 13.36
CA HIS A 327 17.40 -1.28 14.81
C HIS A 327 16.51 -2.27 15.57
N TYR A 328 15.34 -2.59 15.01
CA TYR A 328 14.39 -3.52 15.62
C TYR A 328 14.93 -4.96 15.64
N VAL A 329 15.54 -5.43 14.55
CA VAL A 329 16.19 -6.76 14.50
C VAL A 329 17.36 -6.83 15.48
N ALA A 330 18.14 -5.75 15.62
CA ALA A 330 19.21 -5.65 16.61
C ALA A 330 18.70 -5.70 18.06
N GLN A 331 17.50 -5.14 18.32
CA GLN A 331 16.81 -5.24 19.61
C GLN A 331 16.32 -6.66 19.92
N ILE A 332 15.71 -7.34 18.93
CA ILE A 332 15.24 -8.74 19.07
C ILE A 332 16.42 -9.69 19.26
N GLY A 333 17.53 -9.45 18.57
CA GLY A 333 18.71 -10.32 18.61
C GLY A 333 18.75 -11.40 17.53
N HIS A 334 17.91 -11.31 16.49
CA HIS A 334 17.83 -12.32 15.42
C HIS A 334 19.02 -12.21 14.45
N ALA A 335 20.12 -12.89 14.77
CA ALA A 335 21.40 -12.77 14.06
C ALA A 335 21.33 -13.06 12.55
N GLU A 336 20.57 -14.09 12.11
CA GLU A 336 20.47 -14.43 10.68
C GLU A 336 19.77 -13.33 9.87
N LEU A 337 18.58 -12.90 10.31
CA LEU A 337 17.85 -11.79 9.69
C LEU A 337 18.67 -10.50 9.69
N LEU A 338 19.45 -10.25 10.76
CA LEU A 338 20.36 -9.12 10.82
C LEU A 338 21.44 -9.20 9.75
N THR A 339 22.03 -10.38 9.51
CA THR A 339 22.97 -10.57 8.41
C THR A 339 22.31 -10.35 7.06
N GLU A 340 21.11 -10.88 6.83
CA GLU A 340 20.35 -10.69 5.59
C GLU A 340 20.08 -9.20 5.31
N PHE A 341 19.70 -8.43 6.33
CA PHE A 341 19.46 -6.99 6.23
C PHE A 341 20.72 -6.21 5.87
N LEU A 342 21.85 -6.54 6.50
CA LEU A 342 23.12 -5.89 6.23
C LEU A 342 23.63 -6.20 4.82
N PHE A 343 23.42 -7.42 4.32
CA PHE A 343 23.71 -7.76 2.93
C PHE A 343 22.79 -7.06 1.93
N ALA A 344 21.50 -6.92 2.25
CA ALA A 344 20.53 -6.26 1.38
C ALA A 344 20.75 -4.74 1.31
N CYS A 345 21.10 -4.10 2.43
CA CYS A 345 21.32 -2.66 2.52
C CYS A 345 22.52 -2.33 3.45
N PRO A 346 23.77 -2.34 2.95
CA PRO A 346 24.96 -2.10 3.78
C PRO A 346 25.04 -0.71 4.41
N SER A 347 24.38 0.29 3.82
CA SER A 347 24.31 1.66 4.35
C SER A 347 23.41 1.78 5.60
N SER A 348 22.50 0.83 5.82
CA SER A 348 21.56 0.87 6.95
C SER A 348 22.23 0.84 8.33
N VAL A 349 23.48 0.37 8.43
CA VAL A 349 24.26 0.35 9.68
C VAL A 349 24.61 1.74 10.21
N GLU A 350 24.56 2.77 9.34
CA GLU A 350 24.83 4.17 9.67
C GLU A 350 23.57 4.93 10.12
N ASP A 351 22.38 4.32 10.01
CA ASP A 351 21.15 4.99 10.42
C ASP A 351 21.14 5.23 11.93
N LEU A 352 20.56 6.38 12.31
CA LEU A 352 20.47 6.83 13.69
C LEU A 352 19.02 7.06 14.10
N THR A 353 18.70 6.66 15.33
CA THR A 353 17.44 7.02 15.99
C THR A 353 17.42 8.50 16.36
N ILE A 354 16.29 9.02 16.84
CA ILE A 354 16.20 10.38 17.39
C ILE A 354 17.14 10.62 18.60
N LYS A 355 17.57 9.55 19.27
CA LYS A 355 18.52 9.60 20.40
C LYS A 355 19.98 9.45 19.95
N CYS A 356 20.25 9.56 18.65
CA CYS A 356 21.56 9.33 18.06
C CYS A 356 22.11 7.91 18.34
N GLU A 357 21.25 6.92 18.58
CA GLU A 357 21.66 5.53 18.80
C GLU A 357 21.82 4.82 17.45
N THR A 358 22.88 4.02 17.31
CA THR A 358 23.07 3.09 16.17
C THR A 358 22.50 1.71 16.50
N ALA A 359 22.36 0.84 15.51
CA ALA A 359 21.98 -0.57 15.73
C ALA A 359 22.91 -1.29 16.73
N VAL A 360 24.19 -0.92 16.79
CA VAL A 360 25.16 -1.46 17.76
C VAL A 360 24.83 -1.03 19.18
N HIS A 361 24.47 0.25 19.39
CA HIS A 361 24.03 0.74 20.71
C HIS A 361 22.80 -0.05 21.18
N ILE A 362 21.83 -0.26 20.30
CA ILE A 362 20.59 -0.99 20.62
C ILE A 362 20.85 -2.46 20.95
N ALA A 363 21.70 -3.16 20.19
CA ALA A 363 22.04 -4.55 20.47
C ALA A 363 22.66 -4.72 21.87
N VAL A 364 23.60 -3.83 22.23
CA VAL A 364 24.25 -3.86 23.55
C VAL A 364 23.25 -3.48 24.65
N LYS A 365 22.43 -2.46 24.45
CA LYS A 365 21.40 -2.03 25.40
C LYS A 365 20.39 -3.14 25.74
N ASN A 366 20.09 -4.00 24.78
CA ASN A 366 19.15 -5.12 24.93
C ASN A 366 19.81 -6.47 25.22
N HIS A 367 21.10 -6.49 25.60
CA HIS A 367 21.85 -7.72 25.92
C HIS A 367 21.97 -8.75 24.78
N GLN A 368 21.88 -8.31 23.53
CA GLN A 368 21.91 -9.18 22.36
C GLN A 368 23.35 -9.42 21.86
N LEU A 369 24.08 -10.31 22.55
CA LEU A 369 25.50 -10.58 22.25
C LEU A 369 25.74 -11.09 20.82
N LEU A 370 24.86 -11.95 20.30
CA LEU A 370 25.00 -12.49 18.93
C LEU A 370 24.78 -11.41 17.87
N ALA A 371 23.73 -10.59 18.01
CA ALA A 371 23.49 -9.46 17.13
C ALA A 371 24.65 -8.45 17.19
N PHE A 372 25.17 -8.18 18.39
CA PHE A 372 26.37 -7.36 18.55
C PHE A 372 27.57 -7.93 17.77
N LYS A 373 27.86 -9.24 17.90
CA LYS A 373 28.97 -9.88 17.17
C LYS A 373 28.81 -9.77 15.64
N VAL A 374 27.59 -9.91 15.13
CA VAL A 374 27.28 -9.74 13.70
C VAL A 374 27.55 -8.29 13.26
N LEU A 375 26.97 -7.31 13.95
CA LEU A 375 27.13 -5.90 13.63
C LEU A 375 28.59 -5.46 13.74
N TRP A 376 29.26 -5.87 14.80
CA TRP A 376 30.69 -5.68 15.01
C TRP A 376 31.52 -6.22 13.84
N GLY A 377 31.29 -7.49 13.47
CA GLY A 377 32.04 -8.14 12.40
C GLY A 377 31.78 -7.49 11.05
N TRP A 378 30.55 -7.01 10.82
CA TRP A 378 30.17 -6.26 9.64
C TRP A 378 30.89 -4.91 9.56
N VAL A 379 30.86 -4.14 10.65
CA VAL A 379 31.52 -2.82 10.74
C VAL A 379 33.03 -2.93 10.49
N GLN A 380 33.67 -3.97 11.01
CA GLN A 380 35.08 -4.25 10.74
C GLN A 380 35.34 -4.60 9.26
N ARG A 381 34.47 -5.44 8.67
CA ARG A 381 34.58 -5.86 7.27
C ARG A 381 34.44 -4.69 6.30
N GLU A 382 33.50 -3.80 6.57
CA GLU A 382 33.21 -2.62 5.73
C GLU A 382 34.12 -1.42 6.05
N HIS A 383 35.11 -1.57 6.93
CA HIS A 383 36.01 -0.51 7.38
C HIS A 383 35.30 0.73 7.96
N LYS A 384 34.16 0.53 8.65
CA LYS A 384 33.35 1.61 9.24
C LYS A 384 33.49 1.72 10.76
N GLU A 385 34.68 1.42 11.29
CA GLU A 385 34.92 1.32 12.74
C GLU A 385 34.59 2.61 13.52
N GLU A 386 34.58 3.75 12.83
CA GLU A 386 34.17 5.04 13.37
C GLU A 386 32.76 5.02 13.99
N ILE A 387 31.86 4.17 13.51
CA ILE A 387 30.48 4.02 14.02
C ILE A 387 30.48 3.58 15.50
N LEU A 388 31.49 2.83 15.95
CA LEU A 388 31.60 2.36 17.34
C LEU A 388 31.95 3.50 18.32
N ASP A 389 32.54 4.59 17.81
CA ASP A 389 32.89 5.78 18.58
C ASP A 389 31.80 6.85 18.57
N TRP A 390 30.74 6.67 17.78
CA TRP A 390 29.61 7.59 17.75
C TRP A 390 28.91 7.62 19.11
N LYS A 391 28.35 8.79 19.43
CA LYS A 391 27.75 9.07 20.72
C LYS A 391 26.24 9.19 20.60
N ASP A 392 25.54 8.64 21.57
CA ASP A 392 24.10 8.87 21.76
C ASP A 392 23.81 10.30 22.30
N GLU A 393 22.53 10.58 22.55
CA GLU A 393 22.01 11.84 23.10
C GLU A 393 22.70 12.26 24.42
N ASP A 394 23.10 11.30 25.25
CA ASP A 394 23.78 11.51 26.54
C ASP A 394 25.32 11.61 26.39
N GLY A 395 25.82 11.50 25.16
CA GLY A 395 27.25 11.47 24.86
C GLY A 395 27.91 10.12 25.11
N ASN A 396 27.14 9.06 25.40
CA ASN A 396 27.66 7.72 25.64
C ASN A 396 28.01 7.06 24.31
N THR A 397 29.18 6.43 24.24
CA THR A 397 29.50 5.47 23.17
C THR A 397 28.99 4.08 23.55
N VAL A 398 28.97 3.16 22.58
CA VAL A 398 28.61 1.75 22.86
C VAL A 398 29.46 1.13 23.98
N PHE A 399 30.70 1.58 24.17
CA PHE A 399 31.56 1.14 25.27
C PHE A 399 31.07 1.62 26.66
N HIS A 400 30.48 2.82 26.74
CA HIS A 400 29.85 3.31 27.97
C HIS A 400 28.59 2.51 28.30
N ILE A 401 27.77 2.17 27.29
CA ILE A 401 26.58 1.34 27.46
C ILE A 401 26.95 -0.07 27.93
N ALA A 402 27.98 -0.68 27.30
CA ALA A 402 28.46 -2.00 27.73
C ALA A 402 28.94 -1.98 29.19
N ALA A 403 29.56 -0.89 29.64
CA ALA A 403 30.02 -0.72 31.02
C ALA A 403 28.88 -0.49 32.02
N SER A 404 27.86 0.31 31.69
CA SER A 404 26.71 0.54 32.57
C SER A 404 25.88 -0.73 32.80
N ILE A 405 25.85 -1.60 31.80
CA ILE A 405 25.12 -2.88 31.83
C ILE A 405 26.01 -4.04 32.31
N ASN A 406 27.30 -3.77 32.62
CA ASN A 406 28.29 -4.77 33.04
C ASN A 406 28.48 -5.95 32.04
N GLN A 407 28.40 -5.67 30.74
CA GLN A 407 28.63 -6.65 29.67
C GLN A 407 30.12 -6.81 29.38
N THR A 408 30.80 -7.56 30.25
CA THR A 408 32.26 -7.75 30.20
C THR A 408 32.76 -8.33 28.87
N GLU A 409 32.04 -9.27 28.26
CA GLU A 409 32.41 -9.86 26.96
C GLU A 409 32.37 -8.83 25.83
N VAL A 410 31.33 -8.00 25.77
CA VAL A 410 31.22 -6.90 24.80
C VAL A 410 32.34 -5.88 25.01
N MET A 411 32.64 -5.53 26.27
CA MET A 411 33.77 -4.65 26.60
C MET A 411 35.13 -5.24 26.19
N LYS A 412 35.36 -6.54 26.39
CA LYS A 412 36.61 -7.21 25.98
C LYS A 412 36.83 -7.10 24.48
N LEU A 413 35.76 -7.30 23.70
CA LEU A 413 35.80 -7.17 22.23
C LEU A 413 36.06 -5.73 21.82
N LEU A 414 35.30 -4.76 22.36
CA LEU A 414 35.42 -3.30 22.12
C LEU A 414 36.79 -2.72 22.46
N ARG A 415 37.47 -3.22 23.50
CA ARG A 415 38.66 -2.59 24.10
C ARG A 415 39.77 -2.22 23.11
N ARG A 416 39.92 -2.99 22.02
CA ARG A 416 41.00 -2.80 21.03
C ARG A 416 40.61 -1.91 19.85
N THR A 417 39.32 -1.67 19.60
CA THR A 417 38.85 -0.94 18.43
C THR A 417 38.34 0.46 18.76
N VAL A 418 37.84 0.69 19.98
CA VAL A 418 37.19 1.97 20.35
C VAL A 418 38.05 2.85 21.23
N LYS A 419 37.70 4.14 21.29
CA LYS A 419 38.31 5.11 22.21
C LYS A 419 37.84 4.89 23.65
N VAL A 420 38.53 3.99 24.36
CA VAL A 420 38.27 3.61 25.77
C VAL A 420 38.24 4.80 26.74
N LYS A 421 38.97 5.88 26.44
CA LYS A 421 39.07 7.09 27.28
C LYS A 421 38.10 8.21 26.90
N ALA A 422 37.19 7.98 25.96
CA ALA A 422 36.15 8.96 25.63
C ALA A 422 35.31 9.27 26.87
N LYS A 423 34.88 10.52 27.00
CA LYS A 423 33.98 10.98 28.07
C LYS A 423 32.59 11.28 27.50
N ASN A 424 31.56 10.91 28.26
CA ASN A 424 30.18 11.31 27.98
C ASN A 424 29.89 12.76 28.43
N LEU A 425 28.65 13.24 28.27
CA LEU A 425 28.27 14.60 28.68
C LEU A 425 28.39 14.83 30.19
N ALA A 426 28.30 13.77 30.99
CA ALA A 426 28.55 13.82 32.44
C ALA A 426 30.06 13.82 32.81
N GLY A 427 30.96 13.84 31.82
CA GLY A 427 32.41 13.85 32.03
C GLY A 427 33.01 12.52 32.51
N LYS A 428 32.21 11.44 32.54
CA LYS A 428 32.62 10.10 32.98
C LYS A 428 33.12 9.28 31.80
N THR A 429 34.14 8.44 32.05
CA THR A 429 34.55 7.38 31.13
C THR A 429 33.74 6.11 31.40
N ALA A 430 33.71 5.18 30.43
CA ALA A 430 33.06 3.87 30.61
C ALA A 430 33.58 3.10 31.85
N MET A 431 34.89 3.19 32.14
CA MET A 431 35.47 2.55 33.31
C MET A 431 35.00 3.18 34.62
N ASP A 432 34.79 4.50 34.65
CA ASP A 432 34.24 5.19 35.83
C ASP A 432 32.80 4.71 36.11
N ILE A 433 32.01 4.50 35.06
CA ILE A 433 30.66 3.94 35.15
C ILE A 433 30.71 2.51 35.73
N LEU A 434 31.60 1.67 35.22
CA LEU A 434 31.75 0.28 35.68
C LEU A 434 32.13 0.20 37.17
N GLN A 435 33.06 1.06 37.64
CA GLN A 435 33.47 1.13 39.04
C GLN A 435 32.34 1.59 39.97
N THR A 436 31.44 2.43 39.45
CA THR A 436 30.25 2.87 40.20
C THR A 436 29.28 1.71 40.44
N HIS A 437 29.13 0.78 39.47
CA HIS A 437 28.29 -0.43 39.60
C HIS A 437 28.94 -1.56 40.39
N GLN A 438 30.28 -1.68 40.37
CA GLN A 438 31.03 -2.68 41.16
C GLN A 438 31.18 -2.32 42.64
N SER A 439 30.54 -1.26 43.11
CA SER A 439 30.55 -0.84 44.51
C SER A 439 29.29 -1.29 45.27
N PRO A 440 29.23 -2.49 45.87
CA PRO A 440 28.43 -2.68 47.06
C PRO A 440 29.17 -2.01 48.23
N ARG A 441 28.55 -1.01 48.86
CA ARG A 441 28.96 -0.55 50.20
C ARG A 441 28.78 -1.72 51.17
N PHE A 442 29.85 -2.44 51.48
CA PHE A 442 30.02 -3.14 52.75
C PHE A 442 31.50 -3.04 53.21
N PRO A 443 31.76 -2.99 54.53
CA PRO A 443 33.04 -2.56 55.08
C PRO A 443 34.15 -3.59 54.82
N LYS A 444 35.38 -3.09 54.76
CA LYS A 444 36.60 -3.89 54.66
C LYS A 444 36.66 -4.95 55.77
N GLU A 445 36.91 -6.20 55.40
CA GLU A 445 37.51 -7.20 56.28
C GLU A 445 38.72 -7.87 55.60
N ASN A 446 39.68 -8.21 56.43
CA ASN A 446 41.07 -8.52 56.10
C ASN A 446 41.24 -9.98 55.61
N SER A 447 42.12 -10.15 54.60
CA SER A 447 43.03 -11.28 54.20
C SER A 447 43.07 -12.60 55.00
N PRO A 448 43.77 -13.66 54.51
CA PRO A 448 43.86 -14.31 53.18
C PRO A 448 43.75 -15.86 53.28
N ASP A 449 43.62 -16.61 52.16
CA ASP A 449 44.40 -17.86 51.87
C ASP A 449 43.94 -18.60 50.60
N SER A 450 44.79 -19.54 50.16
CA SER A 450 45.02 -20.00 48.79
C SER A 450 44.63 -21.48 48.52
N THR A 451 44.54 -21.80 47.20
CA THR A 451 44.61 -23.10 46.50
C THR A 451 43.41 -24.08 46.48
N GLN A 452 42.86 -24.34 45.27
CA GLN A 452 42.99 -25.61 44.51
C GLN A 452 42.28 -25.57 43.14
N ASP A 453 42.97 -26.10 42.12
CA ASP A 453 42.64 -26.17 40.68
C ASP A 453 41.54 -27.21 40.33
N ASN A 454 40.77 -26.94 39.27
CA ASN A 454 39.82 -27.87 38.64
C ASN A 454 40.27 -28.28 37.22
N ASP A 455 40.17 -29.59 36.96
CA ASP A 455 40.55 -30.33 35.76
C ASP A 455 39.54 -30.14 34.60
N TYR A 456 39.99 -29.86 33.37
CA TYR A 456 39.15 -29.79 32.16
C TYR A 456 39.60 -30.85 31.14
N ASN A 457 38.71 -31.78 30.79
CA ASN A 457 38.93 -32.81 29.77
C ASN A 457 39.12 -32.20 28.37
N VAL A 458 40.30 -32.39 27.79
CA VAL A 458 40.65 -31.94 26.43
C VAL A 458 40.38 -33.07 25.43
N HIS A 459 39.54 -32.82 24.42
CA HIS A 459 39.35 -33.75 23.28
C HIS A 459 40.46 -33.57 22.23
N ALA A 460 40.91 -34.65 21.60
CA ALA A 460 41.95 -34.61 20.57
C ALA A 460 41.38 -34.37 19.15
N ALA A 461 42.19 -33.78 18.27
CA ALA A 461 41.82 -33.54 16.87
C ALA A 461 41.56 -34.86 16.12
N GLY A 462 40.42 -34.95 15.42
CA GLY A 462 39.96 -36.15 14.73
C GLY A 462 39.11 -37.11 15.59
N GLN A 463 38.90 -36.79 16.86
CA GLN A 463 38.04 -37.56 17.75
C GLN A 463 36.58 -37.12 17.59
N MET A 464 35.67 -38.06 17.33
CA MET A 464 34.25 -37.79 17.19
C MET A 464 33.71 -37.17 18.50
N THR A 465 33.20 -35.95 18.42
CA THR A 465 32.72 -35.17 19.59
C THR A 465 31.36 -35.64 20.10
N MET A 466 30.65 -36.42 19.28
CA MET A 466 29.36 -37.00 19.61
C MET A 466 29.47 -38.51 19.77
N SER A 467 28.74 -39.07 20.73
CA SER A 467 28.67 -40.53 20.90
C SER A 467 28.13 -41.21 19.63
N PHE A 468 28.70 -42.36 19.30
CA PHE A 468 28.44 -43.09 18.06
C PHE A 468 26.94 -43.35 17.78
N ASN A 469 26.15 -43.71 18.80
CA ASN A 469 24.72 -43.99 18.62
C ASN A 469 23.93 -42.75 18.18
N HIS A 470 24.28 -41.58 18.72
CA HIS A 470 23.66 -40.32 18.32
C HIS A 470 24.11 -39.91 16.91
N ALA A 471 25.36 -40.21 16.54
CA ALA A 471 25.84 -39.98 15.18
C ALA A 471 25.13 -40.86 14.17
N LEU A 472 25.00 -42.16 14.45
CA LEU A 472 24.30 -43.10 13.58
C LEU A 472 22.84 -42.69 13.38
N LEU A 473 22.14 -42.32 14.46
CA LEU A 473 20.75 -41.84 14.38
C LEU A 473 20.65 -40.57 13.53
N PHE A 474 21.53 -39.59 13.76
CA PHE A 474 21.58 -38.35 13.00
C PHE A 474 21.78 -38.61 11.50
N PHE A 475 22.69 -39.51 11.16
CA PHE A 475 22.99 -39.87 9.78
C PHE A 475 21.84 -40.61 9.10
N ILE A 476 21.14 -41.52 9.80
CA ILE A 476 19.96 -42.21 9.25
C ILE A 476 18.83 -41.22 8.99
N VAL A 477 18.50 -40.37 9.96
CA VAL A 477 17.39 -39.40 9.83
C VAL A 477 17.69 -38.37 8.72
N ASN A 478 18.92 -37.84 8.67
CA ASN A 478 19.31 -36.90 7.62
C ASN A 478 19.41 -37.56 6.24
N GLY A 479 19.85 -38.82 6.17
CA GLY A 479 19.86 -39.58 4.91
C GLY A 479 18.44 -39.75 4.34
N VAL A 480 17.48 -40.16 5.18
CA VAL A 480 16.06 -40.29 4.78
C VAL A 480 15.48 -38.95 4.34
N ALA A 481 15.73 -37.87 5.10
CA ALA A 481 15.26 -36.53 4.76
C ALA A 481 15.85 -36.03 3.43
N PHE A 482 17.14 -36.26 3.20
CA PHE A 482 17.83 -35.88 1.97
C PHE A 482 17.27 -36.62 0.75
N PHE A 483 17.12 -37.95 0.84
CA PHE A 483 16.57 -38.74 -0.27
C PHE A 483 15.09 -38.45 -0.54
N SER A 484 14.29 -38.22 0.50
CA SER A 484 12.90 -37.77 0.34
C SER A 484 12.82 -36.42 -0.38
N SER A 485 13.72 -35.49 -0.03
CA SER A 485 13.80 -34.18 -0.67
C SER A 485 14.21 -34.29 -2.14
N LEU A 486 15.22 -35.12 -2.44
CA LEU A 486 15.62 -35.39 -3.83
C LEU A 486 14.48 -36.00 -4.65
N PHE A 487 13.71 -36.93 -4.08
CA PHE A 487 12.56 -37.53 -4.76
C PHE A 487 11.49 -36.50 -5.12
N VAL A 488 11.14 -35.60 -4.19
CA VAL A 488 10.18 -34.51 -4.43
C VAL A 488 10.71 -33.55 -5.49
N ILE A 489 11.98 -33.14 -5.42
CA ILE A 489 12.60 -32.27 -6.42
C ILE A 489 12.53 -32.94 -7.80
N MET A 490 12.87 -34.23 -7.89
CA MET A 490 12.82 -34.99 -9.14
C MET A 490 11.41 -35.04 -9.75
N ILE A 491 10.36 -35.14 -8.93
CA ILE A 491 8.96 -35.07 -9.39
C ILE A 491 8.62 -33.68 -9.92
N LEU A 492 9.02 -32.62 -9.21
CA LEU A 492 8.66 -31.24 -9.56
C LEU A 492 9.32 -30.77 -10.86
N ILE A 493 10.51 -31.29 -11.18
CA ILE A 493 11.23 -30.88 -12.39
C ILE A 493 10.85 -31.70 -13.64
N ILE A 494 9.98 -32.70 -13.52
CA ILE A 494 9.49 -33.48 -14.66
C ILE A 494 8.75 -32.55 -15.63
N GLY A 495 9.30 -32.38 -16.83
CA GLY A 495 8.68 -31.57 -17.89
C GLY A 495 9.22 -30.15 -18.04
N LEU A 496 10.19 -29.74 -17.21
CA LEU A 496 10.93 -28.49 -17.37
C LEU A 496 11.97 -28.56 -18.51
N PRO A 497 12.26 -27.45 -19.21
CA PRO A 497 13.08 -27.44 -20.43
C PRO A 497 14.57 -27.81 -20.24
N MET A 498 15.07 -27.90 -19.00
CA MET A 498 16.45 -28.31 -18.68
C MET A 498 16.55 -29.53 -17.78
N TRP A 499 15.50 -30.35 -17.72
CA TRP A 499 15.42 -31.46 -16.76
C TRP A 499 16.63 -32.41 -16.83
N MET A 500 17.18 -32.73 -18.00
CA MET A 500 18.36 -33.62 -18.11
C MET A 500 19.60 -33.11 -17.37
N VAL A 501 19.85 -31.80 -17.38
CA VAL A 501 20.99 -31.19 -16.68
C VAL A 501 20.75 -31.24 -15.18
N LEU A 502 19.53 -30.93 -14.73
CA LEU A 502 19.17 -31.04 -13.32
C LEU A 502 19.27 -32.48 -12.80
N TYR A 503 18.88 -33.48 -13.60
CA TYR A 503 19.03 -34.89 -13.22
C TYR A 503 20.51 -35.27 -13.06
N GLY A 504 21.38 -34.81 -13.97
CA GLY A 504 22.83 -35.01 -13.86
C GLY A 504 23.40 -34.39 -12.59
N SER A 505 23.01 -33.16 -12.26
CA SER A 505 23.42 -32.48 -11.04
C SER A 505 22.92 -33.18 -9.77
N THR A 506 21.68 -33.68 -9.77
CA THR A 506 21.12 -34.41 -8.63
C THR A 506 21.81 -35.77 -8.42
N ALA A 507 22.14 -36.49 -9.48
CA ALA A 507 22.92 -37.72 -9.38
C ALA A 507 24.33 -37.44 -8.82
N ALA A 508 24.98 -36.37 -9.26
CA ALA A 508 26.29 -35.95 -8.73
C ALA A 508 26.22 -35.59 -7.24
N LEU A 509 25.16 -34.89 -6.81
CA LEU A 509 24.92 -34.55 -5.40
C LEU A 509 24.68 -35.80 -4.54
N GLY A 510 23.95 -36.79 -5.08
CA GLY A 510 23.80 -38.10 -4.45
C GLY A 510 25.14 -38.81 -4.26
N ILE A 511 26.01 -38.82 -5.26
CA ILE A 511 27.36 -39.44 -5.17
C ILE A 511 28.26 -38.70 -4.17
N ALA A 512 28.24 -37.36 -4.17
CA ALA A 512 29.01 -36.55 -3.22
C ALA A 512 28.60 -36.81 -1.77
N ASN A 513 27.29 -36.95 -1.53
CA ASN A 513 26.78 -37.30 -0.21
C ASN A 513 27.24 -38.71 0.20
N TYR A 514 27.22 -39.71 -0.68
CA TYR A 514 27.77 -41.04 -0.39
C TYR A 514 29.26 -40.98 0.03
N ALA A 515 30.08 -40.22 -0.70
CA ALA A 515 31.50 -40.06 -0.37
C ALA A 515 31.70 -39.43 1.02
N SER A 516 30.87 -38.44 1.38
CA SER A 516 30.89 -37.84 2.72
C SER A 516 30.51 -38.83 3.82
N PHE A 517 29.53 -39.71 3.56
CA PHE A 517 29.16 -40.79 4.48
C PHE A 517 30.28 -41.82 4.65
N SER A 518 30.99 -42.19 3.58
CA SER A 518 32.09 -43.17 3.65
C SER A 518 33.31 -42.65 4.41
N ASP A 519 33.61 -41.36 4.32
CA ASP A 519 34.77 -40.74 4.98
C ASP A 519 34.55 -40.47 6.48
N THR A 520 33.27 -40.34 6.90
CA THR A 520 32.92 -39.98 8.29
C THR A 520 33.01 -41.16 9.28
N PHE A 521 33.13 -42.40 8.81
CA PHE A 521 33.34 -43.58 9.67
C PHE A 521 34.75 -44.18 9.54
N PRO A 522 35.83 -43.48 9.94
CA PRO A 522 37.17 -44.04 9.93
C PRO A 522 37.47 -44.65 11.31
N ASN A 523 37.20 -45.95 11.52
CA ASN A 523 37.84 -46.63 12.64
C ASN A 523 38.10 -48.13 12.36
N PRO A 524 39.37 -48.59 12.37
CA PRO A 524 39.73 -49.94 11.94
C PRO A 524 39.30 -51.07 12.88
N ASN A 525 38.88 -50.79 14.14
CA ASN A 525 38.75 -51.84 15.18
C ASN A 525 37.33 -52.06 15.75
N SER A 526 36.26 -51.68 15.04
CA SER A 526 34.88 -51.96 15.51
C SER A 526 34.24 -53.12 14.74
N PRO A 527 33.59 -54.08 15.43
CA PRO A 527 32.93 -55.23 14.77
C PRO A 527 31.77 -54.82 13.87
N PHE A 528 31.34 -53.56 13.93
CA PHE A 528 30.26 -53.00 13.11
C PHE A 528 30.74 -52.34 11.81
N ARG A 529 32.07 -52.20 11.61
CA ARG A 529 32.64 -51.74 10.33
C ARG A 529 32.27 -52.67 9.19
N GLU A 530 32.33 -53.98 9.38
CA GLU A 530 32.00 -54.94 8.32
C GLU A 530 30.55 -54.79 7.88
N VAL A 531 29.63 -54.58 8.83
CA VAL A 531 28.21 -54.36 8.52
C VAL A 531 28.01 -53.06 7.76
N ALA A 532 28.55 -51.93 8.25
CA ALA A 532 28.42 -50.63 7.61
C ALA A 532 29.13 -50.55 6.25
N ALA A 533 30.36 -51.06 6.16
CA ALA A 533 31.15 -51.08 4.92
C ALA A 533 30.59 -52.04 3.85
N SER A 534 29.77 -53.03 4.23
CA SER A 534 29.12 -53.93 3.27
C SER A 534 27.72 -53.44 2.87
N LEU A 535 26.93 -52.88 3.79
CA LEU A 535 25.55 -52.46 3.53
C LEU A 535 25.43 -51.10 2.84
N LEU A 536 26.22 -50.10 3.25
CA LEU A 536 26.12 -48.74 2.68
C LEU A 536 26.43 -48.67 1.17
N PRO A 537 27.47 -49.35 0.64
CA PRO A 537 27.76 -49.32 -0.80
C PRO A 537 26.70 -50.01 -1.65
N ILE A 538 25.89 -50.91 -1.06
CA ILE A 538 24.85 -51.66 -1.78
C ILE A 538 23.49 -50.96 -1.66
N ALA A 539 23.13 -50.49 -0.47
CA ALA A 539 21.83 -49.87 -0.23
C ALA A 539 21.71 -48.51 -0.91
N TYR A 540 22.78 -47.70 -0.91
CA TYR A 540 22.74 -46.33 -1.41
C TYR A 540 22.51 -46.23 -2.94
N PRO A 541 23.19 -47.04 -3.80
CA PRO A 541 22.90 -47.06 -5.23
C PRO A 541 21.52 -47.61 -5.56
N VAL A 542 21.03 -48.60 -4.80
CA VAL A 542 19.69 -49.19 -4.99
C VAL A 542 18.60 -48.15 -4.69
N ILE A 543 18.73 -47.42 -3.58
CA ILE A 543 17.78 -46.35 -3.21
C ILE A 543 17.82 -45.22 -4.25
N THR A 544 19.01 -44.81 -4.69
CA THR A 544 19.18 -43.76 -5.71
C THR A 544 18.58 -44.19 -7.05
N GLY A 545 18.77 -45.45 -7.46
CA GLY A 545 18.17 -46.00 -8.67
C GLY A 545 16.64 -46.06 -8.59
N PHE A 546 16.09 -46.43 -7.44
CA PHE A 546 14.63 -46.46 -7.22
C PHE A 546 14.00 -45.07 -7.29
N ILE A 547 14.71 -44.03 -6.85
CA ILE A 547 14.26 -42.64 -6.90
C ILE A 547 14.27 -42.08 -8.33
N LEU A 548 15.27 -42.46 -9.14
CA LEU A 548 15.42 -41.95 -10.51
C LEU A 548 14.53 -42.66 -11.53
N PHE A 549 14.09 -43.90 -11.27
CA PHE A 549 13.37 -44.73 -12.25
C PHE A 549 11.93 -44.27 -12.58
N PRO A 550 11.02 -44.01 -11.61
CA PRO A 550 9.63 -43.62 -11.91
C PRO A 550 9.49 -42.33 -12.74
N PRO A 551 10.28 -41.27 -12.49
CA PRO A 551 10.25 -40.05 -13.30
C PRO A 551 10.67 -40.23 -14.76
N ILE A 552 11.66 -41.10 -15.02
CA ILE A 552 12.11 -41.42 -16.38
C ILE A 552 10.98 -42.10 -17.16
N VAL A 553 10.24 -43.02 -16.53
CA VAL A 553 9.08 -43.67 -17.14
C VAL A 553 7.97 -42.65 -17.42
N ALA A 554 7.67 -41.75 -16.47
CA ALA A 554 6.66 -40.69 -16.65
C ALA A 554 7.00 -39.73 -17.80
N PHE A 555 8.29 -39.44 -18.02
CA PHE A 555 8.76 -38.62 -19.14
C PHE A 555 8.44 -39.26 -20.50
N PHE A 556 8.70 -40.56 -20.68
CA PHE A 556 8.37 -41.25 -21.93
C PHE A 556 6.87 -41.29 -22.22
N VAL A 557 6.05 -41.34 -21.17
CA VAL A 557 4.58 -41.26 -21.29
C VAL A 557 4.11 -39.84 -21.66
N ASN A 558 4.68 -38.80 -21.05
CA ASN A 558 4.29 -37.41 -21.31
C ASN A 558 4.75 -36.91 -22.70
N ARG A 559 5.91 -37.34 -23.18
CA ARG A 559 6.42 -37.04 -24.54
C ARG A 559 5.50 -37.59 -25.63
N ARG A 560 4.82 -38.73 -25.39
CA ARG A 560 3.79 -39.23 -26.32
C ARG A 560 2.53 -38.35 -26.37
N ARG A 561 2.17 -37.66 -25.27
CA ARG A 561 0.95 -36.81 -25.20
C ARG A 561 1.14 -35.41 -25.80
N ARG A 562 2.32 -34.80 -25.71
CA ARG A 562 2.58 -33.45 -26.26
C ARG A 562 2.51 -33.34 -27.80
N ASN A 563 2.56 -34.46 -28.53
CA ASN A 563 2.41 -34.47 -29.99
C ASN A 563 0.94 -34.51 -30.45
N GLN A 564 -0.03 -34.32 -29.56
CA GLN A 564 -1.46 -34.29 -29.88
C GLN A 564 -2.16 -33.13 -29.15
N VAL A 565 -2.16 -31.89 -29.67
CA VAL A 565 -3.28 -30.96 -29.40
C VAL A 565 -3.43 -29.91 -30.52
N ASP A 566 -4.62 -29.91 -31.12
CA ASP A 566 -5.15 -29.00 -32.15
C ASP A 566 -5.58 -27.62 -31.58
N PHE A 567 -5.50 -26.56 -32.41
CA PHE A 567 -6.12 -25.25 -32.15
C PHE A 567 -7.26 -24.99 -33.16
N PRO A 568 -8.48 -24.60 -32.75
CA PRO A 568 -9.52 -24.14 -33.67
C PRO A 568 -9.55 -22.60 -33.79
N ALA A 569 -9.02 -22.08 -34.90
CA ALA A 569 -9.05 -20.67 -35.26
C ALA A 569 -10.26 -20.35 -36.17
N MET A 570 -11.47 -20.20 -35.61
CA MET A 570 -12.69 -20.01 -36.43
C MET A 570 -13.63 -18.86 -36.01
N TYR A 571 -13.18 -17.85 -35.25
CA TYR A 571 -14.08 -16.75 -34.80
C TYR A 571 -13.69 -15.33 -35.22
N PHE A 572 -12.81 -15.14 -36.20
CA PHE A 572 -12.57 -13.82 -36.77
C PHE A 572 -12.53 -13.88 -38.30
N THR A 573 -13.64 -13.54 -38.94
CA THR A 573 -13.67 -13.17 -40.37
C THR A 573 -13.83 -11.64 -40.48
N PRO A 574 -13.02 -10.97 -41.31
CA PRO A 574 -13.17 -9.54 -41.57
C PRO A 574 -14.37 -9.29 -42.50
N SER A 575 -15.18 -8.29 -42.18
CA SER A 575 -16.26 -7.81 -43.05
C SER A 575 -15.68 -7.25 -44.35
N GLN A 576 -15.99 -7.91 -45.46
CA GLN A 576 -15.77 -7.40 -46.82
C GLN A 576 -16.62 -6.15 -47.06
N GLY A 577 -16.08 -5.25 -47.89
CA GLY A 577 -16.53 -3.87 -48.03
C GLY A 577 -17.86 -3.63 -48.74
N LEU A 578 -18.21 -2.35 -48.73
CA LEU A 578 -19.19 -1.74 -49.63
C LEU A 578 -18.50 -0.52 -50.26
N SER A 579 -18.30 -0.64 -51.56
CA SER A 579 -18.19 0.45 -52.54
C SER A 579 -19.43 1.34 -52.51
#